data_AF-A0A843WTI3-F1
#
_entry.id   AF-A0A843WTI3-F1
#
_cell.length_a   1.000
_cell.length_b   1.000
_cell.length_c   1.000
_cell.angle_alpha   90.00
_cell.angle_beta   90.00
_cell.angle_gamma   90.00
#
_symmetry.space_group_name_H-M   'P 1'
#
loop_
_entity.id
_entity.type
_entity.pdbx_description
1 polymer ?
#
loop_
_entity_poly.entity_id
_entity_poly.type
_entity_poly.pdbx_seq_one_letter_code
_entity_poly.pdbx_strand_id
1 'polypeptide(L)'
;MLCLIQFLSDEIRRVEHDLVMASDFVKQPLLPGSFDPPIQPLRKNTAKKRRFRRCRSAPSVDVLSDSPAVRGMFQDAKFILGKQLSLRQVTILLAIYLGVGTACFFMVKHHIKGKKTNGVIDSLYFCIVTMTTVGYGDLVPGSVLAKLLACAFVFSGMAIVALLLSKAADYLVEKQEILLVRALHLHSKAGEMKTLKEMETNRMKYRFLTTTVLLLLLIIIGTIFLSKVEKLRLVDAFYCVCSTITTLGYGDQSFSTLSGRVFAIFWILTSTVCLAQFFLYLAEWNTEHRQQLLAKWVLNRRMTFVDLEAADIDEDGSVGINRPL
;
A
#
# COMPACT_ATOMS: atom_id res chain seq x y z
N MET A 1 -2.44 20.25 1.75
CA MET A 1 -3.11 19.89 0.47
C MET A 1 -2.34 20.40 -0.74
N LEU A 2 -2.16 21.72 -0.91
CA LEU A 2 -1.32 22.28 -1.99
C LEU A 2 0.11 21.74 -1.95
N CYS A 3 0.75 21.67 -0.78
CA CYS A 3 2.12 21.15 -0.65
C CYS A 3 2.26 19.66 -1.01
N LEU A 4 1.23 18.83 -0.80
CA LEU A 4 1.24 17.41 -1.19
C LEU A 4 1.04 17.26 -2.71
N ILE A 5 0.17 18.10 -3.29
CA ILE A 5 -0.04 18.16 -4.74
C ILE A 5 1.20 18.74 -5.44
N GLN A 6 1.87 19.72 -4.84
CA GLN A 6 3.11 20.29 -5.35
C GLN A 6 4.27 19.31 -5.21
N PHE A 7 4.37 18.60 -4.08
CA PHE A 7 5.35 17.53 -3.91
C PHE A 7 5.16 16.42 -4.95
N LEU A 8 3.91 15.98 -5.17
CA LEU A 8 3.61 14.99 -6.21
C LEU A 8 3.85 15.54 -7.63
N SER A 9 3.54 16.81 -7.90
CA SER A 9 3.81 17.46 -9.19
C SER A 9 5.30 17.65 -9.45
N ASP A 10 6.08 17.97 -8.42
CA ASP A 10 7.53 18.14 -8.51
C ASP A 10 8.23 16.79 -8.63
N GLU A 11 7.74 15.75 -7.94
CA GLU A 11 8.28 14.39 -8.08
C GLU A 11 7.98 13.81 -9.47
N ILE A 12 6.79 14.08 -10.02
CA ILE A 12 6.45 13.73 -11.41
C ILE A 12 7.38 14.46 -12.39
N ARG A 13 7.60 15.77 -12.20
CA ARG A 13 8.54 16.54 -13.04
C ARG A 13 9.98 16.07 -12.92
N ARG A 14 10.40 15.65 -11.72
CA ARG A 14 11.75 15.12 -11.48
C ARG A 14 11.96 13.79 -12.19
N VAL A 15 10.98 12.88 -12.10
CA VAL A 15 11.00 11.59 -12.79
C VAL A 15 10.93 11.76 -14.32
N GLU A 16 10.14 12.72 -14.81
CA GLU A 16 10.06 13.05 -16.24
C GLU A 16 11.38 13.64 -16.76
N HIS A 17 12.03 14.50 -15.96
CA HIS A 17 13.35 15.04 -16.27
C HIS A 17 14.44 13.95 -16.26
N ASP A 18 14.42 13.02 -15.30
CA ASP A 18 15.35 11.89 -15.24
C ASP A 18 15.15 10.91 -16.43
N LEU A 19 13.91 10.76 -16.91
CA LEU A 19 13.58 9.99 -18.11
C LEU A 19 14.06 10.68 -19.40
N VAL A 20 13.94 12.00 -19.50
CA VAL A 20 14.47 12.78 -20.64
C VAL A 20 16.00 12.75 -20.65
N MET A 21 16.65 12.91 -19.49
CA MET A 21 18.10 12.78 -19.36
C MET A 21 18.58 11.35 -19.65
N ALA A 22 17.84 10.32 -19.24
CA ALA A 22 18.13 8.94 -19.61
C ALA A 22 17.95 8.70 -21.12
N SER A 23 17.08 9.45 -21.80
CA SER A 23 16.87 9.37 -23.25
C SER A 23 18.04 9.93 -24.07
N ASP A 24 18.76 10.93 -23.56
CA ASP A 24 19.95 11.48 -24.22
C ASP A 24 21.16 10.55 -24.13
N PHE A 25 21.20 9.65 -23.13
CA PHE A 25 22.19 8.56 -23.03
C PHE A 25 21.91 7.38 -23.99
N VAL A 26 20.78 7.35 -24.70
CA VAL A 26 20.31 6.21 -25.53
C VAL A 26 21.10 6.01 -26.84
N LYS A 27 22.11 6.83 -27.12
CA LYS A 27 22.97 6.62 -28.31
C LYS A 27 24.16 5.68 -28.09
N GLN A 28 24.37 5.11 -26.91
CA GLN A 28 25.53 4.25 -26.65
C GLN A 28 25.16 2.75 -26.52
N PRO A 29 25.87 1.84 -27.22
CA PRO A 29 25.69 0.41 -27.08
C PRO A 29 26.20 -0.09 -25.71
N LEU A 30 25.70 -1.24 -25.27
CA LEU A 30 25.91 -1.81 -23.92
C LEU A 30 27.36 -2.23 -23.57
N LEU A 31 28.34 -2.05 -24.47
CA LEU A 31 29.75 -2.37 -24.22
C LEU A 31 30.68 -1.32 -24.85
N PRO A 32 31.80 -0.94 -24.19
CA PRO A 32 32.80 -0.06 -24.80
C PRO A 32 33.49 -0.77 -25.96
N GLY A 33 33.62 -0.07 -27.09
CA GLY A 33 34.26 -0.58 -28.31
C GLY A 33 35.69 -1.05 -28.06
N SER A 34 35.97 -2.30 -28.41
CA SER A 34 37.32 -2.84 -28.52
C SER A 34 37.90 -2.50 -29.90
N PHE A 35 39.02 -1.79 -29.90
CA PHE A 35 39.84 -1.51 -31.07
C PHE A 35 40.48 -2.80 -31.61
N ASP A 36 40.47 -2.96 -32.94
CA ASP A 36 41.18 -4.02 -33.67
C ASP A 36 42.72 -3.87 -33.61
N PRO A 37 43.46 -4.99 -33.53
CA PRO A 37 44.73 -5.13 -34.26
C PRO A 37 44.76 -6.40 -35.15
N PRO A 38 45.73 -6.51 -36.09
CA PRO A 38 45.54 -7.26 -37.34
C PRO A 38 45.80 -8.77 -37.24
N ILE A 39 45.24 -9.46 -38.24
CA ILE A 39 45.17 -10.90 -38.47
C ILE A 39 46.56 -11.57 -38.65
N GLN A 40 46.78 -12.70 -37.97
CA GLN A 40 47.69 -13.78 -38.42
C GLN A 40 47.17 -15.18 -38.01
N PRO A 41 47.53 -16.26 -38.75
CA PRO A 41 46.65 -17.41 -38.92
C PRO A 41 46.98 -18.65 -38.06
N LEU A 42 45.89 -19.38 -37.75
CA LEU A 42 45.73 -20.83 -37.61
C LEU A 42 46.78 -21.66 -36.82
N ARG A 43 46.36 -22.22 -35.67
CA ARG A 43 46.85 -23.56 -35.24
C ARG A 43 45.83 -24.31 -34.36
N LYS A 44 45.44 -25.49 -34.84
CA LYS A 44 44.68 -26.53 -34.11
C LYS A 44 45.47 -27.00 -32.87
N ASN A 45 44.83 -27.05 -31.70
CA ASN A 45 44.55 -28.30 -30.97
C ASN A 45 44.15 -28.11 -29.50
N THR A 46 43.19 -28.96 -29.10
CA THR A 46 42.93 -29.53 -27.77
C THR A 46 42.46 -28.65 -26.60
N ALA A 47 41.17 -28.84 -26.30
CA ALA A 47 40.57 -29.01 -24.98
C ALA A 47 40.94 -28.05 -23.83
N LYS A 48 39.98 -27.20 -23.46
CA LYS A 48 39.51 -27.09 -22.07
C LYS A 48 38.13 -26.42 -22.01
N LYS A 49 37.15 -27.19 -21.54
CA LYS A 49 35.80 -26.78 -21.18
C LYS A 49 35.87 -25.58 -20.22
N ARG A 50 35.76 -24.35 -20.74
CA ARG A 50 35.69 -23.14 -19.90
C ARG A 50 34.27 -23.05 -19.33
N ARG A 51 34.10 -23.56 -18.11
CA ARG A 51 32.95 -23.25 -17.26
C ARG A 51 32.93 -21.74 -17.07
N PHE A 52 31.94 -21.06 -17.64
CA PHE A 52 31.67 -19.68 -17.31
C PHE A 52 31.36 -19.61 -15.80
N ARG A 53 32.25 -18.95 -15.05
CA ARG A 53 31.99 -18.53 -13.67
C ARG A 53 30.82 -17.55 -13.73
N ARG A 54 29.64 -18.02 -13.36
CA ARG A 54 28.48 -17.18 -13.07
C ARG A 54 28.90 -16.19 -11.99
N CYS A 55 29.02 -14.91 -12.34
CA CYS A 55 29.23 -13.85 -11.36
C CYS A 55 28.02 -13.82 -10.42
N ARG A 56 28.18 -14.41 -9.24
CA ARG A 56 27.28 -14.28 -8.10
C ARG A 56 27.47 -12.88 -7.51
N SER A 57 26.83 -11.88 -8.09
CA SER A 57 26.75 -10.53 -7.50
C SER A 57 25.34 -10.17 -7.01
N ALA A 58 24.41 -11.12 -6.99
CA ALA A 58 23.25 -11.06 -6.11
C ALA A 58 23.58 -11.87 -4.84
N PRO A 59 23.52 -11.28 -3.63
CA PRO A 59 23.61 -12.08 -2.42
C PRO A 59 22.41 -13.03 -2.41
N SER A 60 22.68 -14.33 -2.37
CA SER A 60 21.62 -15.32 -2.14
C SER A 60 21.06 -15.09 -0.75
N VAL A 61 19.81 -14.63 -0.67
CA VAL A 61 19.04 -14.48 0.57
C VAL A 61 18.76 -15.84 1.24
N ASP A 62 19.18 -16.95 0.62
CA ASP A 62 18.88 -18.32 1.06
C ASP A 62 19.69 -18.84 2.27
N VAL A 63 20.66 -18.08 2.82
CA VAL A 63 21.53 -18.60 3.90
C VAL A 63 21.10 -18.18 5.32
N LEU A 64 20.06 -17.34 5.47
CA LEU A 64 19.51 -17.02 6.80
C LEU A 64 18.20 -17.75 7.16
N SER A 65 17.71 -18.63 6.27
CA SER A 65 16.40 -19.30 6.44
C SER A 65 16.47 -20.68 7.10
N ASP A 66 17.65 -21.17 7.48
CA ASP A 66 17.84 -22.55 7.99
C ASP A 66 17.85 -22.67 9.53
N SER A 67 17.57 -21.59 10.27
CA SER A 67 17.29 -21.73 11.70
C SER A 67 15.86 -22.25 11.92
N PRO A 68 15.65 -23.43 12.53
CA PRO A 68 14.33 -24.03 12.70
C PRO A 68 13.36 -23.15 13.50
N ALA A 69 13.88 -22.24 14.33
CA ALA A 69 13.08 -21.25 15.07
C ALA A 69 12.47 -20.15 14.17
N VAL A 70 13.17 -19.73 13.12
CA VAL A 70 12.71 -18.67 12.20
C VAL A 70 11.72 -19.22 11.17
N ARG A 71 11.92 -20.47 10.74
CA ARG A 71 11.02 -21.15 9.80
C ARG A 71 9.65 -21.45 10.42
N GLY A 72 9.61 -21.82 11.70
CA GLY A 72 8.36 -21.96 12.47
C GLY A 72 7.57 -20.66 12.55
N MET A 73 8.23 -19.54 12.88
CA MET A 73 7.57 -18.23 12.97
C MET A 73 7.00 -17.75 11.63
N PHE A 74 7.69 -18.00 10.51
CA PHE A 74 7.22 -17.62 9.17
C PHE A 74 6.14 -18.57 8.61
N GLN A 75 6.18 -19.86 8.98
CA GLN A 75 5.11 -20.81 8.65
C GLN A 75 3.85 -20.56 9.46
N ASP A 76 3.95 -20.22 10.74
CA ASP A 76 2.81 -19.85 11.57
C ASP A 76 2.18 -18.53 11.10
N ALA A 77 2.99 -17.56 10.68
CA ALA A 77 2.49 -16.35 10.04
C ALA A 77 1.73 -16.66 8.74
N LYS A 78 2.25 -17.54 7.88
CA LYS A 78 1.55 -18.02 6.67
C LYS A 78 0.34 -18.90 6.98
N PHE A 79 0.31 -19.62 8.09
CA PHE A 79 -0.80 -20.48 8.50
C PHE A 79 -1.96 -19.66 9.10
N ILE A 80 -1.65 -18.64 9.91
CA ILE A 80 -2.62 -17.66 10.40
C ILE A 80 -3.14 -16.80 9.24
N LEU A 81 -2.28 -16.43 8.28
CA LEU A 81 -2.64 -15.65 7.08
C LEU A 81 -3.33 -16.50 5.98
N GLY A 82 -3.11 -17.82 5.99
CA GLY A 82 -3.63 -18.77 5.00
C GLY A 82 -5.01 -19.34 5.31
N LYS A 83 -5.50 -19.17 6.55
CA LYS A 83 -6.91 -19.43 6.85
C LYS A 83 -7.72 -18.28 6.24
N GLN A 84 -8.66 -18.60 5.34
CA GLN A 84 -9.55 -17.63 4.68
C GLN A 84 -10.50 -16.98 5.70
N LEU A 85 -9.98 -16.08 6.53
CA LEU A 85 -10.77 -15.27 7.44
C LEU A 85 -11.67 -14.36 6.59
N SER A 86 -12.98 -14.55 6.72
CA SER A 86 -13.97 -13.67 6.09
C SER A 86 -13.88 -12.28 6.72
N LEU A 87 -14.22 -11.23 5.96
CA LEU A 87 -14.33 -9.86 6.47
C LEU A 87 -15.20 -9.81 7.73
N ARG A 88 -16.30 -10.58 7.79
CA ARG A 88 -17.15 -10.67 8.99
C ARG A 88 -16.39 -11.18 10.21
N GLN A 89 -15.55 -12.20 10.04
CA GLN A 89 -14.76 -12.78 11.14
C GLN A 89 -13.69 -11.80 11.62
N VAL A 90 -13.01 -11.09 10.71
CA VAL A 90 -12.02 -10.08 11.07
C VAL A 90 -12.67 -8.90 11.81
N THR A 91 -13.84 -8.45 11.38
CA THR A 91 -14.60 -7.41 12.09
C THR A 91 -15.03 -7.86 13.48
N ILE A 92 -15.48 -9.12 13.65
CA ILE A 92 -15.81 -9.68 14.96
C ILE A 92 -14.56 -9.75 15.84
N LEU A 93 -13.42 -10.19 15.30
CA LEU A 93 -12.14 -10.23 16.01
C LEU A 93 -11.73 -8.83 16.48
N LEU A 94 -11.84 -7.82 15.62
CA LEU A 94 -11.57 -6.43 15.98
C LEU A 94 -12.51 -5.93 17.09
N ALA A 95 -13.81 -6.26 17.03
CA ALA A 95 -14.77 -5.87 18.06
C ALA A 95 -14.46 -6.52 19.42
N ILE A 96 -14.09 -7.81 19.43
CA ILE A 96 -13.64 -8.51 20.65
C ILE A 96 -12.36 -7.86 21.18
N TYR A 97 -11.40 -7.58 20.30
CA TYR A 97 -10.13 -6.93 20.65
C TYR A 97 -10.34 -5.56 21.30
N LEU A 98 -11.21 -4.73 20.70
CA LEU A 98 -11.62 -3.44 21.27
C LEU A 98 -12.33 -3.62 22.62
N GLY A 99 -13.19 -4.62 22.77
CA GLY A 99 -13.87 -4.94 24.03
C GLY A 99 -12.89 -5.29 25.14
N VAL A 100 -11.93 -6.17 24.86
CA VAL A 100 -10.86 -6.57 25.80
C VAL A 100 -9.99 -5.37 26.15
N GLY A 101 -9.53 -4.60 25.15
CA GLY A 101 -8.75 -3.39 25.38
C GLY A 101 -9.49 -2.38 26.26
N THR A 102 -10.76 -2.12 25.96
CA THR A 102 -11.61 -1.22 26.75
C THR A 102 -11.73 -1.68 28.19
N ALA A 103 -11.93 -2.98 28.44
CA ALA A 103 -11.97 -3.54 29.79
C ALA A 103 -10.63 -3.36 30.53
N CYS A 104 -9.50 -3.66 29.87
CA CYS A 104 -8.17 -3.50 30.45
C CYS A 104 -7.87 -2.04 30.82
N PHE A 105 -8.10 -1.09 29.91
CA PHE A 105 -7.85 0.33 30.16
C PHE A 105 -8.88 0.95 31.11
N PHE A 106 -10.09 0.39 31.18
CA PHE A 106 -11.08 0.78 32.19
C PHE A 106 -10.62 0.41 33.60
N MET A 107 -10.05 -0.79 33.79
CA MET A 107 -9.47 -1.19 35.09
C MET A 107 -8.29 -0.28 35.49
N VAL A 108 -7.49 0.16 34.53
CA VAL A 108 -6.31 1.01 34.74
C VAL A 108 -6.64 2.52 34.60
N LYS A 109 -7.93 2.88 34.50
CA LYS A 109 -8.40 4.26 34.26
C LYS A 109 -7.87 5.27 35.29
N HIS A 110 -7.67 4.87 36.53
CA HIS A 110 -7.11 5.74 37.57
C HIS A 110 -5.68 6.19 37.26
N HIS A 111 -4.91 5.39 36.53
CA HIS A 111 -3.56 5.72 36.09
C HIS A 111 -3.50 6.49 34.77
N ILE A 112 -4.63 6.73 34.10
CA ILE A 112 -4.69 7.54 32.88
C ILE A 112 -4.83 9.02 33.26
N LYS A 113 -3.96 9.88 32.73
CA LYS A 113 -4.02 11.34 32.88
C LYS A 113 -4.71 11.95 31.67
N GLY A 114 -5.42 13.07 31.87
CA GLY A 114 -6.12 13.79 30.81
C GLY A 114 -7.52 14.27 31.21
N LYS A 115 -8.19 14.99 30.31
CA LYS A 115 -9.60 15.39 30.50
C LYS A 115 -10.49 14.16 30.33
N LYS A 116 -11.19 13.76 31.39
CA LYS A 116 -12.05 12.56 31.43
C LYS A 116 -13.51 12.96 31.27
N THR A 117 -14.30 12.14 30.58
CA THR A 117 -15.74 12.33 30.43
C THR A 117 -16.48 11.15 31.07
N ASN A 118 -16.46 9.98 30.43
CA ASN A 118 -17.03 8.74 30.92
C ASN A 118 -15.98 7.64 30.85
N GLY A 119 -15.84 6.84 31.91
CA GLY A 119 -14.74 5.87 31.97
C GLY A 119 -14.71 4.85 30.83
N VAL A 120 -15.87 4.36 30.41
CA VAL A 120 -15.95 3.34 29.36
C VAL A 120 -15.67 3.98 28.00
N ILE A 121 -16.32 5.12 27.72
CA ILE A 121 -16.16 5.86 26.45
C ILE A 121 -14.73 6.36 26.30
N ASP A 122 -14.12 6.89 27.37
CA ASP A 122 -12.73 7.35 27.36
C ASP A 122 -11.76 6.20 27.09
N SER A 123 -12.01 5.02 27.66
CA SER A 123 -11.16 3.84 27.47
C SER A 123 -11.27 3.30 26.04
N LEU A 124 -12.49 3.25 25.49
CA LEU A 124 -12.72 2.84 24.10
C LEU A 124 -12.15 3.86 23.11
N TYR A 125 -12.33 5.14 23.36
CA TYR A 125 -11.72 6.23 22.58
C TYR A 125 -10.19 6.13 22.61
N PHE A 126 -9.59 5.92 23.79
CA PHE A 126 -8.15 5.69 23.91
C PHE A 126 -7.68 4.47 23.11
N CYS A 127 -8.40 3.35 23.17
CA CYS A 127 -8.08 2.16 22.37
C CYS A 127 -8.06 2.47 20.87
N ILE A 128 -9.07 3.16 20.38
CA ILE A 128 -9.22 3.49 18.97
C ILE A 128 -8.12 4.45 18.52
N VAL A 129 -7.92 5.56 19.22
CA VAL A 129 -6.90 6.57 18.92
C VAL A 129 -5.49 5.94 18.92
N THR A 130 -5.25 5.00 19.83
CA THR A 130 -3.95 4.31 19.97
C THR A 130 -3.73 3.28 18.87
N MET A 131 -4.71 2.42 18.57
CA MET A 131 -4.55 1.36 17.57
C MET A 131 -4.60 1.88 16.12
N THR A 132 -5.29 3.01 15.89
CA THR A 132 -5.30 3.70 14.59
C THR A 132 -4.11 4.64 14.41
N THR A 133 -3.17 4.62 15.36
CA THR A 133 -1.94 5.42 15.37
C THR A 133 -2.14 6.92 15.24
N VAL A 134 -3.34 7.44 15.55
CA VAL A 134 -3.61 8.88 15.59
C VAL A 134 -2.89 9.50 16.78
N GLY A 135 -3.08 8.95 17.98
CA GLY A 135 -2.28 9.29 19.16
C GLY A 135 -2.30 10.76 19.63
N TYR A 136 -3.47 11.40 19.79
CA TYR A 136 -3.56 12.82 20.24
C TYR A 136 -2.82 13.15 21.55
N GLY A 137 -2.58 12.16 22.43
CA GLY A 137 -1.95 12.42 23.72
C GLY A 137 -2.84 13.19 24.72
N ASP A 138 -4.13 13.35 24.43
CA ASP A 138 -5.12 13.94 25.34
C ASP A 138 -5.47 13.02 26.52
N LEU A 139 -5.37 11.71 26.30
CA LEU A 139 -5.40 10.66 27.31
C LEU A 139 -4.09 9.86 27.26
N VAL A 140 -3.33 9.86 28.35
CA VAL A 140 -2.02 9.18 28.39
C VAL A 140 -1.86 8.30 29.63
N PRO A 141 -1.27 7.10 29.50
CA PRO A 141 -0.97 6.24 30.62
C PRO A 141 0.15 6.84 31.49
N GLY A 142 -0.16 7.11 32.75
CA GLY A 142 0.75 7.70 33.72
C GLY A 142 1.59 6.71 34.53
N SER A 143 1.19 5.42 34.60
CA SER A 143 1.92 4.39 35.35
C SER A 143 2.75 3.48 34.43
N VAL A 144 3.78 2.84 34.99
CA VAL A 144 4.64 1.88 34.27
C VAL A 144 3.80 0.73 33.70
N LEU A 145 2.89 0.16 34.51
CA LEU A 145 2.00 -0.91 34.08
C LEU A 145 1.10 -0.50 32.91
N ALA A 146 0.48 0.69 33.00
CA ALA A 146 -0.39 1.20 31.95
C ALA A 146 0.36 1.43 30.63
N LYS A 147 1.62 1.88 30.71
CA LYS A 147 2.50 2.05 29.54
C LYS A 147 2.86 0.71 28.90
N LEU A 148 3.24 -0.29 29.70
CA LEU A 148 3.55 -1.64 29.18
C LEU A 148 2.34 -2.28 28.51
N LEU A 149 1.16 -2.16 29.11
CA LEU A 149 -0.11 -2.62 28.52
C LEU A 149 -0.41 -1.88 27.20
N ALA A 150 -0.22 -0.56 27.17
CA ALA A 150 -0.36 0.23 25.94
C ALA A 150 0.59 -0.24 24.84
N CYS A 151 1.87 -0.50 25.16
CA CYS A 151 2.82 -1.03 24.18
C CYS A 151 2.36 -2.36 23.57
N ALA A 152 1.97 -3.33 24.41
CA ALA A 152 1.48 -4.62 23.93
C ALA A 152 0.20 -4.49 23.06
N PHE A 153 -0.69 -3.59 23.46
CA PHE A 153 -1.93 -3.29 22.73
C PHE A 153 -1.66 -2.59 21.39
N VAL A 154 -0.67 -1.70 21.29
CA VAL A 154 -0.35 -1.04 19.99
C VAL A 154 0.11 -2.07 18.97
N PHE A 155 1.06 -2.95 19.33
CA PHE A 155 1.60 -3.93 18.39
C PHE A 155 0.54 -4.93 17.90
N SER A 156 -0.26 -5.49 18.81
CA SER A 156 -1.33 -6.42 18.44
C SER A 156 -2.46 -5.72 17.68
N GLY A 157 -2.81 -4.49 18.06
CA GLY A 157 -3.83 -3.69 17.38
C GLY A 157 -3.47 -3.36 15.93
N MET A 158 -2.24 -2.92 15.67
CA MET A 158 -1.78 -2.65 14.30
C MET A 158 -1.84 -3.88 13.40
N ALA A 159 -1.50 -5.06 13.92
CA ALA A 159 -1.59 -6.31 13.16
C ALA A 159 -3.06 -6.63 12.77
N ILE A 160 -4.00 -6.45 13.69
CA ILE A 160 -5.43 -6.68 13.41
C ILE A 160 -5.97 -5.65 12.41
N VAL A 161 -5.58 -4.37 12.54
CA VAL A 161 -5.96 -3.31 11.59
C VAL A 161 -5.41 -3.60 10.19
N ALA A 162 -4.18 -4.09 10.07
CA ALA A 162 -3.60 -4.49 8.77
C ALA A 162 -4.37 -5.66 8.12
N LEU A 163 -4.80 -6.64 8.92
CA LEU A 163 -5.66 -7.73 8.44
C LEU A 163 -7.03 -7.22 7.97
N LEU A 164 -7.64 -6.29 8.73
CA LEU A 164 -8.90 -5.66 8.34
C LEU A 164 -8.74 -4.90 7.03
N LEU A 165 -7.67 -4.11 6.88
CA LEU A 165 -7.38 -3.35 5.67
C LEU A 165 -7.28 -4.27 4.45
N SER A 166 -6.53 -5.37 4.57
CA SER A 166 -6.35 -6.35 3.50
C SER A 166 -7.69 -6.92 3.04
N LYS A 167 -8.51 -7.38 3.99
CA LYS A 167 -9.84 -7.95 3.67
C LYS A 167 -10.84 -6.90 3.19
N ALA A 168 -10.75 -5.66 3.67
CA ALA A 168 -11.60 -4.57 3.20
C ALA A 168 -11.25 -4.16 1.77
N ALA A 169 -9.97 -4.19 1.39
CA ALA A 169 -9.53 -4.00 0.02
C ALA A 169 -10.07 -5.11 -0.89
N ASP A 170 -9.91 -6.39 -0.50
CA ASP A 170 -10.45 -7.54 -1.24
C ASP A 170 -11.98 -7.42 -1.46
N TYR A 171 -12.72 -7.04 -0.42
CA TYR A 171 -14.17 -6.86 -0.49
C TYR A 171 -14.58 -5.72 -1.44
N LEU A 172 -13.88 -4.58 -1.41
CA LEU A 172 -14.12 -3.49 -2.36
C LEU A 172 -13.83 -3.92 -3.80
N VAL A 173 -12.75 -4.67 -3.98
CA VAL A 173 -12.35 -5.23 -5.28
C VAL A 173 -13.47 -6.13 -5.83
N GLU A 174 -13.97 -7.06 -5.02
CA GLU A 174 -15.03 -8.03 -5.37
C GLU A 174 -16.37 -7.34 -5.67
N LYS A 175 -16.76 -6.32 -4.88
CA LYS A 175 -18.02 -5.59 -5.13
C LYS A 175 -17.98 -4.78 -6.42
N GLN A 176 -16.83 -4.23 -6.76
CA GLN A 176 -16.66 -3.50 -8.02
C GLN A 176 -16.62 -4.46 -9.22
N GLU A 177 -16.13 -5.69 -9.07
CA GLU A 177 -16.25 -6.74 -10.10
C GLU A 177 -17.70 -7.09 -10.41
N ILE A 178 -18.54 -7.30 -9.38
CA ILE A 178 -19.95 -7.66 -9.58
C ILE A 178 -20.73 -6.52 -10.25
N LEU A 179 -20.47 -5.27 -9.86
CA LEU A 179 -21.10 -4.11 -10.49
C LEU A 179 -20.64 -3.93 -11.94
N LEU A 180 -19.36 -4.16 -12.22
CA LEU A 180 -18.80 -4.14 -13.57
C LEU A 180 -19.39 -5.26 -14.44
N VAL A 181 -19.46 -6.50 -13.94
CA VAL A 181 -20.05 -7.64 -14.65
C VAL A 181 -21.53 -7.40 -14.94
N ARG A 182 -22.29 -6.81 -14.01
CA ARG A 182 -23.69 -6.43 -14.24
C ARG A 182 -23.82 -5.31 -15.29
N ALA A 183 -22.94 -4.31 -15.26
CA ALA A 183 -22.92 -3.25 -16.26
C ALA A 183 -22.54 -3.80 -17.65
N LEU A 184 -21.56 -4.71 -17.72
CA LEU A 184 -21.15 -5.40 -18.95
C LEU A 184 -22.25 -6.30 -19.51
N HIS A 185 -23.01 -7.02 -18.67
CA HIS A 185 -24.15 -7.80 -19.16
C HIS A 185 -25.31 -6.95 -19.68
N LEU A 186 -25.54 -5.77 -19.08
CA LEU A 186 -26.50 -4.79 -19.62
C LEU A 186 -26.03 -4.23 -20.97
N HIS A 187 -24.73 -4.00 -21.12
CA HIS A 187 -24.11 -3.52 -22.36
C HIS A 187 -23.84 -4.63 -23.39
N SER A 188 -23.83 -5.91 -23.02
CA SER A 188 -23.65 -7.06 -23.93
C SER A 188 -24.77 -7.16 -24.97
N LYS A 189 -25.90 -6.45 -24.77
CA LYS A 189 -26.95 -6.29 -25.78
C LYS A 189 -26.64 -5.22 -26.84
N ALA A 190 -25.65 -4.37 -26.62
CA ALA A 190 -25.17 -3.32 -27.52
C ALA A 190 -23.64 -3.44 -27.67
N GLY A 191 -23.21 -4.19 -28.68
CA GLY A 191 -21.85 -4.72 -28.80
C GLY A 191 -20.71 -3.71 -28.70
N GLU A 192 -19.55 -4.19 -28.23
CA GLU A 192 -18.22 -4.02 -28.84
C GLU A 192 -17.10 -4.52 -27.91
N MET A 193 -16.22 -5.36 -28.44
CA MET A 193 -15.01 -5.87 -27.76
C MET A 193 -13.97 -4.76 -27.45
N LYS A 194 -14.08 -3.59 -28.08
CA LYS A 194 -13.24 -2.40 -27.79
C LYS A 194 -13.59 -1.73 -26.46
N THR A 195 -14.86 -1.80 -26.06
CA THR A 195 -15.33 -1.21 -24.80
C THR A 195 -14.75 -1.93 -23.57
N LEU A 196 -14.50 -3.24 -23.66
CA LEU A 196 -13.95 -4.05 -22.56
C LEU A 196 -12.55 -3.59 -22.13
N LYS A 197 -11.66 -3.31 -23.09
CA LYS A 197 -10.28 -2.88 -22.81
C LYS A 197 -10.21 -1.46 -22.23
N GLU A 198 -11.14 -0.60 -22.66
CA GLU A 198 -11.29 0.76 -22.15
C GLU A 198 -11.95 0.78 -20.75
N MET A 199 -12.89 -0.12 -20.49
CA MET A 199 -13.48 -0.33 -19.15
C MET A 199 -12.49 -0.91 -18.14
N GLU A 200 -11.55 -1.77 -18.55
CA GLU A 200 -10.54 -2.34 -17.66
C GLU A 200 -9.53 -1.28 -17.17
N THR A 201 -9.12 -0.36 -18.06
CA THR A 201 -8.30 0.81 -17.69
C THR A 201 -9.09 1.82 -16.84
N ASN A 202 -10.40 1.96 -17.09
CA ASN A 202 -11.26 2.85 -16.32
C ASN A 202 -11.69 2.25 -14.97
N ARG A 203 -11.60 0.93 -14.79
CA ARG A 203 -11.93 0.24 -13.53
C ARG A 203 -11.12 0.82 -12.37
N MET A 204 -9.79 0.87 -12.52
CA MET A 204 -8.88 1.40 -11.50
C MET A 204 -9.14 2.90 -11.21
N LYS A 205 -9.46 3.68 -12.24
CA LYS A 205 -9.87 5.09 -12.09
C LYS A 205 -11.14 5.22 -11.24
N TYR A 206 -12.17 4.40 -11.47
CA TYR A 206 -13.39 4.43 -10.66
C TYR A 206 -13.14 3.98 -9.21
N ARG A 207 -12.24 3.02 -8.95
CA ARG A 207 -11.85 2.63 -7.57
C ARG A 207 -11.19 3.78 -6.81
N PHE A 208 -10.22 4.40 -7.47
CA PHE A 208 -9.50 5.54 -6.95
C PHE A 208 -10.43 6.75 -6.74
N LEU A 209 -11.32 7.01 -7.70
CA LEU A 209 -12.28 8.11 -7.61
C LEU A 209 -13.28 7.90 -6.47
N THR A 210 -13.87 6.71 -6.34
CA THR A 210 -14.86 6.40 -5.29
C THR A 210 -14.25 6.55 -3.89
N THR A 211 -13.03 6.07 -3.66
CA THR A 211 -12.33 6.25 -2.38
C THR A 211 -11.95 7.70 -2.12
N THR A 212 -11.51 8.43 -3.14
CA THR A 212 -11.21 9.87 -3.03
C THR A 212 -12.46 10.67 -2.64
N VAL A 213 -13.61 10.41 -3.27
CA VAL A 213 -14.88 11.07 -2.93
C VAL A 213 -15.30 10.74 -1.49
N LEU A 214 -15.20 9.47 -1.08
CA LEU A 214 -15.52 9.06 0.30
C LEU A 214 -14.63 9.78 1.33
N LEU A 215 -13.33 9.91 1.05
CA LEU A 215 -12.38 10.61 1.90
C LEU A 215 -12.75 12.11 2.05
N LEU A 216 -13.12 12.77 0.95
CA LEU A 216 -13.58 14.16 0.96
C LEU A 216 -14.87 14.33 1.78
N LEU A 217 -15.83 13.40 1.63
CA LEU A 217 -17.06 13.42 2.43
C LEU A 217 -16.76 13.28 3.93
N LEU A 218 -15.84 12.38 4.32
CA LEU A 218 -15.44 12.22 5.71
C LEU A 218 -14.77 13.48 6.28
N ILE A 219 -13.97 14.19 5.49
CA ILE A 219 -13.38 15.49 5.86
C ILE A 219 -14.47 16.53 6.12
N ILE A 220 -15.44 16.66 5.21
CA ILE A 220 -16.53 17.64 5.33
C ILE A 220 -17.40 17.33 6.55
N ILE A 221 -17.82 16.08 6.72
CA ILE A 221 -18.65 15.62 7.85
C ILE A 221 -17.93 15.89 9.17
N GLY A 222 -16.66 15.51 9.28
CA GLY A 222 -15.85 15.77 10.47
C GLY A 222 -15.76 17.26 10.78
N THR A 223 -15.48 18.09 9.78
CA THR A 223 -15.28 19.54 9.98
C THR A 223 -16.55 20.22 10.49
N ILE A 224 -17.69 19.88 9.89
CA ILE A 224 -19.00 20.40 10.32
C ILE A 224 -19.31 19.94 11.75
N PHE A 225 -19.06 18.66 12.06
CA PHE A 225 -19.33 18.10 13.38
C PHE A 225 -18.48 18.77 14.47
N LEU A 226 -17.16 18.87 14.28
CA LEU A 226 -16.27 19.50 15.25
C LEU A 226 -16.61 20.98 15.47
N SER A 227 -16.95 21.71 14.40
CA SER A 227 -17.31 23.13 14.54
C SER A 227 -18.62 23.33 15.31
N LYS A 228 -19.60 22.44 15.13
CA LYS A 228 -20.90 22.54 15.83
C LYS A 228 -20.87 21.99 17.26
N VAL A 229 -20.22 20.85 17.48
CA VAL A 229 -20.27 20.11 18.76
C VAL A 229 -19.16 20.54 19.71
N GLU A 230 -17.91 20.61 19.22
CA GLU A 230 -16.75 21.03 20.02
C GLU A 230 -16.57 22.56 20.02
N LYS A 231 -17.42 23.30 19.28
CA LYS A 231 -17.40 24.76 19.15
C LYS A 231 -16.04 25.31 18.67
N LEU A 232 -15.30 24.52 17.90
CA LEU A 232 -14.03 24.93 17.31
C LEU A 232 -14.28 25.89 16.13
N ARG A 233 -13.35 26.82 15.90
CA ARG A 233 -13.36 27.63 14.68
C ARG A 233 -13.25 26.71 13.48
N LEU A 234 -13.87 27.08 12.35
CA LEU A 234 -13.90 26.25 11.15
C LEU A 234 -12.50 25.80 10.68
N VAL A 235 -11.50 26.69 10.78
CA VAL A 235 -10.11 26.40 10.40
C VAL A 235 -9.48 25.37 11.36
N ASP A 236 -9.65 25.55 12.67
CA ASP A 236 -9.12 24.64 13.69
C ASP A 236 -9.80 23.26 13.61
N ALA A 237 -11.11 23.23 13.32
CA ALA A 237 -11.87 22.02 13.08
C ALA A 237 -11.37 21.26 11.84
N PHE A 238 -11.18 21.97 10.72
CA PHE A 238 -10.64 21.39 9.49
C PHE A 238 -9.21 20.86 9.70
N TYR A 239 -8.37 21.64 10.38
CA TYR A 239 -7.01 21.24 10.72
C TYR A 239 -6.98 19.96 11.58
N CYS A 240 -7.80 19.92 12.63
CA CYS A 240 -7.94 18.74 13.49
C CYS A 240 -8.42 17.52 12.68
N VAL A 241 -9.41 17.70 11.81
CA VAL A 241 -9.89 16.62 10.93
C VAL A 241 -8.79 16.09 10.02
N CYS A 242 -8.04 16.99 9.36
CA CYS A 242 -6.93 16.58 8.50
C CYS A 242 -5.84 15.86 9.29
N SER A 243 -5.43 16.38 10.45
CA SER A 243 -4.40 15.74 11.29
C SER A 243 -4.85 14.38 11.83
N THR A 244 -6.16 14.20 12.04
CA THR A 244 -6.74 12.94 12.50
C THR A 244 -6.78 11.88 11.40
N ILE A 245 -7.34 12.23 10.25
CA ILE A 245 -7.51 11.29 9.14
C ILE A 245 -6.13 10.80 8.69
N THR A 246 -5.15 11.72 8.60
CA THR A 246 -3.75 11.43 8.24
C THR A 246 -2.94 10.77 9.35
N THR A 247 -3.56 10.41 10.48
CA THR A 247 -2.93 9.78 11.64
C THR A 247 -1.71 10.55 12.17
N LEU A 248 -1.68 11.88 11.99
CA LEU A 248 -0.65 12.75 12.58
C LEU A 248 -0.95 13.04 14.06
N GLY A 249 -2.21 13.40 14.35
CA GLY A 249 -2.73 13.59 15.70
C GLY A 249 -1.87 14.45 16.63
N TYR A 250 -1.55 15.69 16.24
CA TYR A 250 -0.71 16.60 17.04
C TYR A 250 -1.20 16.88 18.47
N GLY A 251 -2.50 16.70 18.75
CA GLY A 251 -3.04 16.78 20.10
C GLY A 251 -3.35 18.19 20.60
N ASP A 252 -3.13 19.21 19.77
CA ASP A 252 -3.46 20.61 20.06
C ASP A 252 -4.97 20.85 20.11
N GLN A 253 -5.71 20.15 19.25
CA GLN A 253 -7.17 20.06 19.27
C GLN A 253 -7.57 18.58 19.33
N SER A 254 -8.52 18.25 20.21
CA SER A 254 -9.02 16.87 20.34
C SER A 254 -10.47 16.83 20.81
N PHE A 255 -11.08 15.65 20.74
CA PHE A 255 -12.46 15.40 21.14
C PHE A 255 -12.60 15.44 22.67
N SER A 256 -12.99 16.61 23.19
CA SER A 256 -13.11 16.85 24.62
C SER A 256 -14.52 16.61 25.15
N THR A 257 -15.54 16.76 24.31
CA THR A 257 -16.94 16.52 24.72
C THR A 257 -17.30 15.03 24.71
N LEU A 258 -18.29 14.66 25.52
CA LEU A 258 -18.81 13.29 25.56
C LEU A 258 -19.34 12.85 24.17
N SER A 259 -20.13 13.71 23.53
CA SER A 259 -20.66 13.49 22.17
C SER A 259 -19.54 13.42 21.13
N GLY A 260 -18.51 14.26 21.27
CA GLY A 260 -17.32 14.23 20.43
C GLY A 260 -16.59 12.91 20.49
N ARG A 261 -16.40 12.35 21.69
CA ARG A 261 -15.74 11.05 21.86
C ARG A 261 -16.54 9.91 21.24
N VAL A 262 -17.86 9.90 21.43
CA VAL A 262 -18.73 8.89 20.79
C VAL A 262 -18.63 8.97 19.27
N PHE A 263 -18.65 10.17 18.70
CA PHE A 263 -18.46 10.35 17.26
C PHE A 263 -17.07 9.88 16.80
N ALA A 264 -16.01 10.26 17.52
CA ALA A 264 -14.63 9.93 17.20
C ALA A 264 -14.39 8.43 17.14
N ILE A 265 -14.99 7.65 18.04
CA ILE A 265 -14.90 6.18 18.07
C ILE A 265 -15.22 5.58 16.69
N PHE A 266 -16.36 5.92 16.09
CA PHE A 266 -16.75 5.37 14.80
C PHE A 266 -16.07 6.06 13.62
N TRP A 267 -15.92 7.39 13.71
CA TRP A 267 -15.43 8.21 12.62
C TRP A 267 -13.93 8.02 12.38
N ILE A 268 -13.10 7.94 13.43
CA ILE A 268 -11.65 7.70 13.30
C ILE A 268 -11.40 6.33 12.68
N LEU A 269 -12.08 5.29 13.15
CA LEU A 269 -11.98 3.94 12.58
C LEU A 269 -12.31 3.92 11.09
N THR A 270 -13.43 4.52 10.70
CA THR A 270 -13.86 4.54 9.30
C THR A 270 -12.91 5.36 8.43
N SER A 271 -12.44 6.49 8.94
CA SER A 271 -11.56 7.41 8.20
C SER A 271 -10.16 6.85 8.00
N THR A 272 -9.60 6.18 9.02
CA THR A 272 -8.28 5.54 8.93
C THR A 272 -8.27 4.39 7.93
N VAL A 273 -9.30 3.54 7.91
CA VAL A 273 -9.46 2.49 6.89
C VAL A 273 -9.59 3.11 5.49
N CYS A 274 -10.41 4.16 5.34
CA CYS A 274 -10.60 4.84 4.06
C CYS A 274 -9.29 5.47 3.54
N LEU A 275 -8.51 6.13 4.40
CA LEU A 275 -7.22 6.70 4.01
C LEU A 275 -6.21 5.62 3.63
N ALA A 276 -6.14 4.53 4.38
CA ALA A 276 -5.24 3.43 4.09
C ALA A 276 -5.55 2.79 2.73
N GLN A 277 -6.85 2.63 2.39
CA GLN A 277 -7.28 2.18 1.07
C GLN A 277 -6.91 3.17 -0.04
N PHE A 278 -7.06 4.48 0.21
CA PHE A 278 -6.63 5.51 -0.73
C PHE A 278 -5.14 5.37 -1.07
N PHE A 279 -4.27 5.16 -0.07
CA PHE A 279 -2.85 4.95 -0.31
C PHE A 279 -2.54 3.65 -1.05
N LEU A 280 -3.25 2.56 -0.76
CA LEU A 280 -3.10 1.30 -1.51
C LEU A 280 -3.46 1.50 -2.99
N TYR A 281 -4.59 2.15 -3.29
CA TYR A 281 -4.98 2.45 -4.66
C TYR A 281 -4.04 3.44 -5.35
N LEU A 282 -3.49 4.42 -4.62
CA LEU A 282 -2.48 5.32 -5.16
C LEU A 282 -1.18 4.56 -5.50
N ALA A 283 -0.79 3.59 -4.67
CA ALA A 283 0.38 2.75 -4.91
C ALA A 283 0.17 1.81 -6.11
N GLU A 284 -1.02 1.21 -6.24
CA GLU A 284 -1.41 0.43 -7.41
C GLU A 284 -1.38 1.29 -8.67
N TRP A 285 -2.02 2.46 -8.64
CA TRP A 285 -2.02 3.41 -9.75
C TRP A 285 -0.61 3.79 -10.22
N ASN A 286 0.29 4.12 -9.28
CA ASN A 286 1.66 4.48 -9.62
C ASN A 286 2.45 3.27 -10.16
N THR A 287 2.16 2.07 -9.67
CA THR A 287 2.80 0.84 -10.15
C THR A 287 2.35 0.49 -11.57
N GLU A 288 1.05 0.55 -11.85
CA GLU A 288 0.50 0.34 -13.19
C GLU A 288 1.04 1.37 -14.19
N HIS A 289 1.08 2.66 -13.80
CA HIS A 289 1.60 3.72 -14.65
C HIS A 289 3.07 3.46 -15.03
N ARG A 290 3.91 3.07 -14.06
CA ARG A 290 5.31 2.71 -14.31
C ARG A 290 5.44 1.48 -15.20
N GLN A 291 4.61 0.46 -15.00
CA GLN A 291 4.62 -0.74 -15.83
C GLN A 291 4.24 -0.44 -17.29
N GLN A 292 3.25 0.43 -17.52
CA GLN A 292 2.87 0.84 -18.87
C GLN A 292 3.94 1.66 -19.57
N LEU A 293 4.62 2.56 -18.84
CA LEU A 293 5.74 3.34 -19.37
C LEU A 293 6.91 2.42 -19.76
N LEU A 294 7.25 1.45 -18.90
CA LEU A 294 8.30 0.46 -19.19
C LEU A 294 7.93 -0.41 -20.40
N ALA A 295 6.69 -0.89 -20.49
CA ALA A 295 6.23 -1.67 -21.63
C ALA A 295 6.31 -0.85 -22.93
N LYS A 296 5.86 0.41 -22.92
CA LYS A 296 5.97 1.32 -24.08
C LYS A 296 7.43 1.60 -24.44
N TRP A 297 8.30 1.79 -23.45
CA TRP A 297 9.73 1.98 -23.65
C TRP A 297 10.38 0.76 -24.31
N VAL A 298 10.06 -0.46 -23.85
CA VAL A 298 10.55 -1.72 -24.46
C VAL A 298 10.03 -1.86 -25.89
N LEU A 299 8.75 -1.59 -26.13
CA LEU A 299 8.13 -1.72 -27.46
C LEU A 299 8.64 -0.69 -28.46
N ASN A 300 8.98 0.52 -28.02
CA ASN A 300 9.44 1.61 -28.88
C ASN A 300 10.98 1.64 -29.03
N ARG A 301 11.69 0.77 -28.31
CA ARG A 301 13.14 0.57 -28.47
C ARG A 301 13.38 -0.23 -29.76
N ARG A 302 14.29 0.27 -30.62
CA ARG A 302 14.71 -0.48 -31.81
C ARG A 302 15.41 -1.77 -31.37
N MET A 303 14.93 -2.92 -31.85
CA MET A 303 15.62 -4.20 -31.68
C MET A 303 16.98 -4.13 -32.38
N THR A 304 18.05 -4.46 -31.65
CA THR A 304 19.40 -4.53 -32.21
C THR A 304 19.69 -5.95 -32.67
N PHE A 305 20.66 -6.13 -33.57
CA PHE A 305 21.09 -7.46 -34.05
C PHE A 305 21.49 -8.40 -32.89
N VAL A 306 22.09 -7.83 -31.85
CA VAL A 306 22.48 -8.56 -30.63
C VAL A 306 21.26 -9.07 -29.84
N ASP A 307 20.13 -8.35 -29.88
CA ASP A 307 18.89 -8.81 -29.23
C ASP A 307 18.25 -9.98 -30.00
N LEU A 308 18.44 -10.04 -31.33
CA LEU A 308 18.00 -11.17 -32.16
C LEU A 308 18.89 -12.39 -31.95
N GLU A 309 20.21 -12.20 -31.87
CA GLU A 309 21.18 -13.26 -31.58
C GLU A 309 20.99 -13.83 -30.16
N ALA A 310 20.62 -13.00 -29.17
CA ALA A 310 20.28 -13.47 -27.83
C ALA A 310 18.92 -14.20 -27.75
N ALA A 311 18.04 -14.01 -28.74
CA ALA A 311 16.76 -14.70 -28.86
C ALA A 311 16.85 -16.01 -29.65
N ASP A 312 17.92 -16.20 -30.43
CA ASP A 312 18.29 -17.45 -31.12
C ASP A 312 18.95 -18.42 -30.13
N ILE A 313 18.12 -19.07 -29.30
CA ILE A 313 18.58 -19.96 -28.22
C ILE A 313 19.19 -21.26 -28.79
N ASP A 314 18.81 -21.63 -30.02
CA ASP A 314 19.23 -22.83 -30.72
C ASP A 314 20.33 -22.63 -31.79
N GLU A 315 20.83 -21.40 -31.95
CA GLU A 315 21.88 -21.01 -32.89
C GLU A 315 21.59 -21.43 -34.36
N ASP A 316 20.31 -21.49 -34.74
CA ASP A 316 19.88 -21.96 -36.07
C ASP A 316 19.73 -20.82 -37.10
N GLY A 317 19.95 -19.57 -36.66
CA GLY A 317 19.85 -18.36 -37.47
C GLY A 317 18.41 -17.90 -37.72
N SER A 318 17.42 -18.49 -37.04
CA SER A 318 16.01 -18.16 -37.20
C SER A 318 15.28 -18.00 -35.85
N VAL A 319 14.55 -16.90 -35.68
CA VAL A 319 13.81 -16.61 -34.45
C VAL A 319 12.33 -16.94 -34.66
N GLY A 320 11.92 -18.18 -34.35
CA GLY A 320 10.57 -18.69 -34.62
C GLY A 320 9.88 -19.33 -33.41
N ILE A 321 8.57 -19.08 -33.23
CA ILE A 321 7.74 -19.64 -32.13
C ILE A 321 7.33 -21.11 -32.37
N ASN A 322 7.66 -21.69 -33.52
CA ASN A 322 7.19 -23.03 -33.87
C ASN A 322 8.20 -24.11 -33.50
N ARG A 323 7.91 -24.85 -32.42
CA ARG A 323 8.28 -26.27 -32.34
C ARG A 323 7.06 -27.12 -31.95
N PRO A 324 6.63 -28.08 -32.78
CA PRO A 324 6.04 -29.30 -32.25
C PRO A 324 7.13 -30.12 -31.55
N LEU A 325 6.73 -30.80 -30.48
CA LEU A 325 7.53 -31.66 -29.60
C LEU A 325 8.43 -32.65 -30.34
#